data_AF-A0A1C4E5Z7-F1
#
_entry.id   AF-A0A1C4E5Z7-F1
#
_cell.length_a   1.000
_cell.length_b   1.000
_cell.length_c   1.000
_cell.angle_alpha   90.00
_cell.angle_beta   90.00
_cell.angle_gamma   90.00
#
_symmetry.space_group_name_H-M   'P 1'
#
loop_
_entity.id
_entity.type
_entity.pdbx_description
1 polymer ?
#
loop_
_entity_poly.entity_id
_entity_poly.type
_entity_poly.pdbx_seq_one_letter_code
_entity_poly.pdbx_strand_id
1 'polypeptide(L)'
;MPTIKEIGNLCMTDKEGYIINHSNKNKINPIFLPIIDDVIHIYSTYLGNDLHSVYIRGSIPKGIGIKGIADLDSIAIVKQDPNNLQLSWTKKIEHELNQKHSCVDGIELSFHSLEDILNNSSFSIMSFIIKTHGVCVFGEDIIPQLPNYKANEPLANNHLIHLKKQIENACDDLQGNTDTEDIKDCCKWIMKNIIRAGLALIITKEKVYTRDLYPAYKLFSKHFPEKENDMKKALEYVITPIIDTKTLLSFLNEFGQWMIDQANEWLQFYNPNRELSMKI
;
A
#
# COMPACT_ATOMS: atom_id res chain seq x y z
N MET A 1 -21.22 -17.33 -2.91
CA MET A 1 -20.26 -16.64 -2.02
C MET A 1 -18.93 -16.56 -2.75
N PRO A 2 -18.23 -15.42 -2.74
CA PRO A 2 -16.90 -15.34 -3.33
C PRO A 2 -15.96 -16.34 -2.65
N THR A 3 -15.14 -17.05 -3.42
CA THR A 3 -14.16 -17.98 -2.86
C THR A 3 -12.90 -17.20 -2.52
N ILE A 4 -12.64 -17.00 -1.22
CA ILE A 4 -11.39 -16.43 -0.74
C ILE A 4 -10.28 -17.43 -1.09
N LYS A 5 -9.32 -17.01 -1.92
CA LYS A 5 -8.14 -17.80 -2.24
C LYS A 5 -7.05 -17.51 -1.20
N GLU A 6 -6.31 -18.55 -0.82
CA GLU A 6 -5.18 -18.44 0.10
C GLU A 6 -3.93 -17.89 -0.60
N ILE A 7 -4.00 -16.63 -1.05
CA ILE A 7 -2.94 -15.98 -1.83
C ILE A 7 -2.16 -14.96 -1.01
N GLY A 8 -0.85 -14.92 -1.24
CA GLY A 8 0.06 -13.97 -0.61
C GLY A 8 1.02 -14.61 0.38
N ASN A 9 2.03 -13.85 0.80
CA ASN A 9 3.09 -14.34 1.67
C ASN A 9 3.45 -13.32 2.74
N LEU A 10 3.94 -13.81 3.88
CA LEU A 10 4.64 -12.96 4.84
C LEU A 10 5.98 -12.51 4.23
N CYS A 11 6.40 -11.29 4.56
CA CYS A 11 7.74 -10.80 4.23
C CYS A 11 8.78 -11.70 4.91
N MET A 12 9.81 -12.13 4.16
CA MET A 12 10.93 -12.81 4.81
C MET A 12 11.80 -11.79 5.53
N THR A 13 12.45 -12.26 6.59
CA THR A 13 13.38 -11.46 7.38
C THR A 13 14.74 -12.14 7.44
N ASP A 14 15.78 -11.34 7.67
CA ASP A 14 17.10 -11.87 8.00
C ASP A 14 17.17 -12.35 9.46
N LYS A 15 18.35 -12.84 9.86
CA LYS A 15 18.61 -13.32 11.23
C LYS A 15 18.40 -12.25 12.31
N GLU A 16 18.44 -10.97 11.95
CA GLU A 16 18.26 -9.84 12.86
C GLU A 16 16.82 -9.31 12.84
N GLY A 17 15.95 -9.88 11.99
CA GLY A 17 14.55 -9.51 11.86
C GLY A 17 14.29 -8.35 10.88
N TYR A 18 15.28 -7.95 10.08
CA TYR A 18 15.07 -6.95 9.03
C TYR A 18 14.37 -7.57 7.84
N ILE A 19 13.37 -6.85 7.31
CA ILE A 19 12.60 -7.28 6.14
C ILE A 19 13.49 -7.26 4.90
N ILE A 20 13.54 -8.40 4.21
CA ILE A 20 14.32 -8.59 2.99
C ILE A 20 13.49 -8.21 1.77
N ASN A 21 14.09 -7.44 0.87
CA ASN A 21 13.48 -7.15 -0.42
C ASN A 21 13.62 -8.35 -1.37
N HIS A 22 12.49 -8.93 -1.77
CA HIS A 22 12.44 -10.05 -2.71
C HIS A 22 12.29 -9.64 -4.17
N SER A 23 11.99 -8.37 -4.40
CA SER A 23 11.88 -7.82 -5.74
C SER A 23 13.27 -7.69 -6.36
N ASN A 24 13.42 -8.02 -7.63
CA ASN A 24 14.69 -7.91 -8.34
C ASN A 24 14.45 -7.71 -9.83
N LYS A 25 15.25 -6.85 -10.47
CA LYS A 25 15.15 -6.57 -11.91
C LYS A 25 15.26 -7.83 -12.77
N ASN A 26 16.08 -8.80 -12.37
CA ASN A 26 16.28 -10.06 -13.09
C ASN A 26 15.08 -11.03 -13.01
N LYS A 27 14.11 -10.76 -12.13
CA LYS A 27 12.88 -11.54 -12.01
C LYS A 27 11.75 -11.01 -12.89
N ILE A 28 11.91 -9.81 -13.47
CA ILE A 28 10.89 -9.18 -14.29
C ILE A 28 10.72 -10.01 -15.56
N ASN A 29 9.50 -10.50 -15.80
CA ASN A 29 9.19 -11.19 -17.04
C ASN A 29 9.34 -10.20 -18.23
N PRO A 30 10.06 -10.57 -19.31
CA PRO A 30 10.29 -9.69 -20.45
C PRO A 30 9.04 -9.04 -21.06
N ILE A 31 7.86 -9.66 -20.90
CA ILE A 31 6.59 -9.09 -21.37
C ILE A 31 6.24 -7.73 -20.76
N PHE A 32 6.76 -7.43 -19.57
CA PHE A 32 6.52 -6.15 -18.88
C PHE A 32 7.59 -5.10 -19.20
N LEU A 33 8.69 -5.46 -19.86
CA LEU A 33 9.76 -4.49 -20.17
C LEU A 33 9.26 -3.34 -21.06
N PRO A 34 8.45 -3.56 -22.12
CA PRO A 34 7.98 -2.46 -22.96
C PRO A 34 7.18 -1.39 -22.19
N ILE A 35 6.33 -1.80 -21.24
CA ILE A 35 5.59 -0.82 -20.43
C ILE A 35 6.50 -0.10 -19.43
N ILE A 36 7.48 -0.79 -18.85
CA ILE A 36 8.46 -0.16 -17.95
C ILE A 36 9.28 0.89 -18.71
N ASP A 37 9.71 0.58 -19.93
CA ASP A 37 10.46 1.51 -20.78
C ASP A 37 9.62 2.73 -21.16
N ASP A 38 8.35 2.53 -21.50
CA ASP A 38 7.41 3.63 -21.77
C ASP A 38 7.20 4.52 -20.53
N VAL A 39 7.03 3.94 -19.34
CA VAL A 39 6.90 4.71 -18.09
C VAL A 39 8.16 5.52 -17.80
N ILE A 40 9.35 4.94 -18.00
CA ILE A 40 10.62 5.66 -17.86
C ILE A 40 10.68 6.82 -18.86
N HIS A 41 10.26 6.60 -20.11
CA HIS A 41 10.23 7.63 -21.13
C HIS A 41 9.25 8.77 -20.78
N ILE A 42 8.06 8.44 -20.30
CA ILE A 42 7.07 9.41 -19.83
C ILE A 42 7.64 10.25 -18.69
N TYR A 43 8.16 9.62 -17.63
CA TYR A 43 8.74 10.37 -16.52
C TYR A 43 9.89 11.26 -16.99
N SER A 44 10.78 10.74 -17.83
CA SER A 44 11.91 11.51 -18.34
C SER A 44 11.46 12.71 -19.17
N THR A 45 10.39 12.56 -19.95
CA THR A 45 9.86 13.61 -20.83
C THR A 45 9.18 14.72 -20.04
N TYR A 46 8.33 14.37 -19.07
CA TYR A 46 7.50 15.34 -18.35
C TYR A 46 8.21 15.97 -17.14
N LEU A 47 9.13 15.24 -16.50
CA LEU A 47 9.86 15.73 -15.32
C LEU A 47 11.26 16.26 -15.69
N GLY A 48 11.83 15.83 -16.82
CA GLY A 48 13.12 16.32 -17.29
C GLY A 48 14.21 16.24 -16.21
N ASN A 49 14.85 17.38 -15.93
CA ASN A 49 15.93 17.48 -14.96
C ASN A 49 15.50 17.24 -13.50
N ASP A 50 14.20 17.33 -13.20
CA ASP A 50 13.68 17.06 -11.86
C ASP A 50 13.58 15.58 -11.56
N LEU A 51 13.56 14.70 -12.57
CA LEU A 51 13.60 13.26 -12.35
C LEU A 51 14.96 12.84 -11.79
N HIS A 52 14.95 12.20 -10.63
CA HIS A 52 16.13 11.58 -10.03
C HIS A 52 16.24 10.10 -10.44
N SER A 53 15.18 9.33 -10.18
CA SER A 53 15.16 7.88 -10.39
C SER A 53 13.72 7.35 -10.44
N VAL A 54 13.53 6.18 -11.05
CA VAL A 54 12.24 5.50 -11.14
C VAL A 54 12.33 4.14 -10.47
N TYR A 55 11.36 3.83 -9.64
CA TYR A 55 11.18 2.52 -9.01
C TYR A 55 9.87 1.90 -9.46
N ILE A 56 9.85 0.57 -9.47
CA ILE A 56 8.61 -0.20 -9.56
C ILE A 56 8.47 -1.11 -8.35
N ARG A 57 7.24 -1.42 -7.97
CA ARG A 57 6.93 -2.38 -6.90
C ARG A 57 5.86 -3.37 -7.34
N GLY A 58 5.42 -4.23 -6.42
CA GLY A 58 4.30 -5.13 -6.64
C GLY A 58 4.70 -6.50 -7.20
N SER A 59 3.78 -7.18 -7.88
CA SER A 59 3.95 -8.56 -8.34
C SER A 59 4.94 -8.69 -9.51
N ILE A 60 5.04 -7.68 -10.37
CA ILE A 60 5.94 -7.64 -11.53
C ILE A 60 7.41 -7.77 -11.13
N PRO A 61 7.99 -6.89 -10.30
CA PRO A 61 9.40 -7.01 -9.91
C PRO A 61 9.66 -8.16 -8.93
N LYS A 62 8.62 -8.77 -8.33
CA LYS A 62 8.72 -10.03 -7.57
C LYS A 62 8.85 -11.26 -8.46
N GLY A 63 8.57 -11.16 -9.77
CA GLY A 63 8.58 -12.27 -10.72
C GLY A 63 7.34 -13.16 -10.69
N ILE A 64 6.26 -12.69 -10.06
CA ILE A 64 4.98 -13.41 -9.96
C ILE A 64 3.84 -12.64 -10.65
N GLY A 65 4.16 -11.58 -11.38
CA GLY A 65 3.19 -10.82 -12.17
C GLY A 65 2.59 -11.69 -13.27
N ILE A 66 1.27 -11.74 -13.34
CA ILE A 66 0.52 -12.48 -14.36
C ILE A 66 0.05 -11.49 -15.42
N LYS A 67 0.29 -11.82 -16.70
CA LYS A 67 -0.13 -11.00 -17.84
C LYS A 67 -1.65 -10.74 -17.78
N GLY A 68 -2.04 -9.47 -17.92
CA GLY A 68 -3.44 -9.02 -17.95
C GLY A 68 -4.15 -9.10 -16.60
N ILE A 69 -3.39 -9.30 -15.50
CA ILE A 69 -3.91 -9.33 -14.12
C ILE A 69 -3.04 -8.48 -13.20
N ALA A 70 -1.72 -8.43 -13.44
CA ALA A 70 -0.82 -7.60 -12.64
C ALA A 70 -0.99 -6.12 -12.96
N ASP A 71 -0.92 -5.29 -11.93
CA ASP A 71 -0.77 -3.84 -12.06
C ASP A 71 0.71 -3.45 -12.13
N LEU A 72 0.99 -2.29 -12.73
CA LEU A 72 2.29 -1.62 -12.65
C LEU A 72 2.20 -0.41 -11.72
N ASP A 73 2.67 -0.59 -10.48
CA ASP A 73 2.88 0.50 -9.53
C ASP A 73 4.27 1.11 -9.78
N SER A 74 4.31 2.34 -10.31
CA SER A 74 5.56 3.06 -10.56
C SER A 74 5.71 4.31 -9.68
N ILE A 75 6.94 4.58 -9.28
CA ILE A 75 7.31 5.62 -8.33
C ILE A 75 8.43 6.45 -8.93
N ALA A 76 8.15 7.70 -9.29
CA ALA A 76 9.16 8.68 -9.63
C ALA A 76 9.69 9.37 -8.36
N ILE A 77 11.00 9.34 -8.18
CA ILE A 77 11.70 10.19 -7.22
C ILE A 77 12.12 11.46 -7.92
N VAL A 78 11.71 12.60 -7.38
CA VAL A 78 11.93 13.93 -7.94
C VAL A 78 12.78 14.78 -7.02
N LYS A 79 13.58 15.68 -7.58
CA LYS A 79 14.51 16.54 -6.82
C LYS A 79 13.79 17.66 -6.05
N GLN A 80 12.65 18.11 -6.55
CA GLN A 80 11.81 19.13 -5.93
C GLN A 80 10.59 18.49 -5.25
N ASP A 81 9.94 19.22 -4.36
CA ASP A 81 8.63 18.83 -3.82
C ASP A 81 7.62 18.61 -4.98
N PRO A 82 6.97 17.42 -5.08
CA PRO A 82 5.95 17.14 -6.09
C PRO A 82 4.83 18.19 -6.18
N ASN A 83 4.50 18.89 -5.08
CA ASN A 83 3.48 19.94 -5.06
C ASN A 83 3.88 21.16 -5.92
N ASN A 84 5.17 21.34 -6.19
CA ASN A 84 5.68 22.41 -7.05
C ASN A 84 5.78 21.98 -8.53
N LEU A 85 5.47 20.73 -8.86
CA LEU A 85 5.55 20.20 -10.22
C LEU A 85 4.20 20.26 -10.93
N GLN A 86 4.24 20.45 -12.25
CA GLN A 86 3.03 20.39 -13.09
C GLN A 86 2.69 18.94 -13.44
N LEU A 87 1.86 18.31 -12.61
CA LEU A 87 1.49 16.89 -12.71
C LEU A 87 0.08 16.65 -13.29
N SER A 88 -0.55 17.66 -13.87
CA SER A 88 -1.91 17.57 -14.43
C SER A 88 -2.05 16.59 -15.61
N TRP A 89 -0.93 16.22 -16.23
CA TRP A 89 -0.86 15.24 -17.31
C TRP A 89 -1.06 13.80 -16.84
N THR A 90 -0.83 13.51 -15.55
CA THR A 90 -0.70 12.15 -15.00
C THR A 90 -1.89 11.25 -15.36
N LYS A 91 -3.12 11.65 -15.00
CA LYS A 91 -4.32 10.85 -15.25
C LYS A 91 -4.56 10.56 -16.72
N LYS A 92 -4.26 11.52 -17.59
CA LYS A 92 -4.38 11.35 -19.05
C LYS A 92 -3.38 10.31 -19.54
N ILE A 93 -2.13 10.39 -19.09
CA ILE A 93 -1.08 9.45 -19.49
C ILE A 93 -1.32 8.06 -18.91
N GLU A 94 -1.76 7.92 -17.67
CA GLU A 94 -2.19 6.63 -17.11
C GLU A 94 -3.26 5.99 -17.99
N HIS A 95 -4.26 6.76 -18.42
CA HIS A 95 -5.30 6.27 -19.33
C HIS A 95 -4.75 5.82 -20.68
N GLU A 96 -3.87 6.62 -21.30
CA GLU A 96 -3.22 6.28 -22.58
C GLU A 96 -2.35 5.01 -22.47
N LEU A 97 -1.57 4.88 -21.39
CA LEU A 97 -0.73 3.71 -21.14
C LEU A 97 -1.57 2.45 -20.91
N ASN A 98 -2.67 2.55 -20.14
CA ASN A 98 -3.58 1.42 -19.90
C ASN A 98 -4.24 0.94 -21.21
N GLN A 99 -4.56 1.85 -22.14
CA GLN A 99 -5.05 1.46 -23.47
C GLN A 99 -3.97 0.81 -24.34
N LYS A 100 -2.72 1.30 -24.24
CA LYS A 100 -1.59 0.81 -25.03
C LYS A 100 -1.12 -0.58 -24.59
N HIS A 101 -1.19 -0.89 -23.29
CA HIS A 101 -0.55 -2.07 -22.70
C HIS A 101 -1.55 -3.02 -22.03
N SER A 102 -2.08 -3.95 -22.81
CA SER A 102 -2.95 -5.03 -22.30
C SER A 102 -2.23 -6.11 -21.49
N CYS A 103 -0.92 -5.97 -21.24
CA CYS A 103 -0.17 -6.89 -20.40
C CYS A 103 -0.37 -6.63 -18.90
N VAL A 104 -0.93 -5.48 -18.52
CA VAL A 104 -1.26 -5.09 -17.14
C VAL A 104 -2.75 -4.76 -17.03
N ASP A 105 -3.31 -4.83 -15.81
CA ASP A 105 -4.71 -4.47 -15.52
C ASP A 105 -4.85 -3.00 -15.07
N GLY A 106 -3.76 -2.41 -14.61
CA GLY A 106 -3.68 -1.02 -14.18
C GLY A 106 -2.26 -0.49 -14.16
N ILE A 107 -2.12 0.83 -14.25
CA ILE A 107 -0.84 1.56 -14.19
C ILE A 107 -1.05 2.75 -13.28
N GLU A 108 -0.21 2.87 -12.25
CA GLU A 108 -0.19 3.98 -11.30
C GLU A 108 1.16 4.71 -11.42
N LEU A 109 1.09 6.03 -11.62
CA LEU A 109 2.24 6.92 -11.64
C LEU A 109 2.23 7.75 -10.35
N SER A 110 3.18 7.47 -9.43
CA SER A 110 3.33 8.26 -8.20
C SER A 110 4.63 9.09 -8.20
N PHE A 111 4.67 10.13 -7.36
CA PHE A 111 5.77 11.09 -7.30
C PHE A 111 6.12 11.39 -5.85
N HIS A 112 7.40 11.31 -5.51
CA HIS A 112 7.90 11.57 -4.15
C HIS A 112 9.20 12.37 -4.19
N SER A 113 9.36 13.30 -3.26
CA SER A 113 10.59 14.10 -3.20
C SER A 113 11.76 13.25 -2.71
N LEU A 114 12.95 13.48 -3.28
CA LEU A 114 14.19 12.84 -2.85
C LEU A 114 14.51 13.17 -1.39
N GLU A 115 14.25 14.42 -0.99
CA GLU A 115 14.45 14.89 0.38
C GLU A 115 13.61 14.09 1.38
N ASP A 116 12.31 13.91 1.11
CA ASP A 116 11.40 13.17 2.00
C ASP A 116 11.77 11.69 2.08
N ILE A 117 12.21 11.09 0.97
CA ILE A 117 12.59 9.69 0.95
C ILE A 117 13.87 9.43 1.73
N LEU A 118 14.85 10.33 1.63
CA LEU A 118 16.13 10.22 2.34
C LEU A 118 16.06 10.75 3.78
N ASN A 119 14.96 11.40 4.18
CA ASN A 119 14.77 11.86 5.55
C ASN A 119 14.54 10.67 6.49
N ASN A 120 15.62 10.23 7.13
CA ASN A 120 15.62 9.11 8.05
C ASN A 120 15.38 9.51 9.52
N SER A 121 14.89 10.73 9.78
CA SER A 121 14.60 11.17 11.16
C SER A 121 13.33 10.52 11.74
N SER A 122 12.41 10.10 10.87
CA SER A 122 11.16 9.43 11.24
C SER A 122 10.74 8.43 10.18
N PHE A 123 9.80 7.55 10.52
CA PHE A 123 9.32 6.50 9.65
C PHE A 123 8.54 7.08 8.48
N SER A 124 8.98 6.76 7.27
CA SER A 124 8.27 7.02 6.02
C SER A 124 7.82 5.70 5.41
N ILE A 125 6.52 5.56 5.17
CA ILE A 125 5.97 4.39 4.49
C ILE A 125 6.53 4.25 3.07
N MET A 126 6.85 5.36 2.39
CA MET A 126 7.39 5.30 1.04
C MET A 126 8.85 4.85 1.03
N SER A 127 9.68 5.36 1.94
CA SER A 127 11.05 4.87 2.12
C SER A 127 11.07 3.39 2.50
N PHE A 128 10.16 2.98 3.38
CA PHE A 128 9.92 1.56 3.70
C PHE A 128 9.57 0.74 2.44
N ILE A 129 8.60 1.18 1.64
CA ILE A 129 8.16 0.47 0.43
C ILE A 129 9.30 0.37 -0.59
N ILE A 130 10.05 1.44 -0.84
CA ILE A 130 11.18 1.44 -1.77
C ILE A 130 12.25 0.45 -1.29
N LYS A 131 12.64 0.53 -0.01
CA LYS A 131 13.66 -0.36 0.58
C LYS A 131 13.27 -1.83 0.52
N THR A 132 12.02 -2.16 0.86
CA THR A 132 11.59 -3.54 1.13
C THR A 132 10.82 -4.19 -0.01
N HIS A 133 10.31 -3.43 -0.98
CA HIS A 133 9.48 -3.94 -2.07
C HIS A 133 9.82 -3.36 -3.45
N GLY A 134 10.62 -2.30 -3.52
CA GLY A 134 10.94 -1.57 -4.75
C GLY A 134 12.12 -2.16 -5.52
N VAL A 135 12.18 -1.86 -6.82
CA VAL A 135 13.34 -2.10 -7.70
C VAL A 135 13.60 -0.83 -8.49
N CYS A 136 14.82 -0.31 -8.42
CA CYS A 136 15.25 0.79 -9.27
C CYS A 136 15.33 0.32 -10.73
N VAL A 137 14.60 0.99 -11.62
CA VAL A 137 14.59 0.69 -13.07
C VAL A 137 15.26 1.76 -13.90
N PHE A 138 15.42 2.97 -13.36
CA PHE A 138 16.09 4.11 -14.00
C PHE A 138 16.68 5.07 -12.96
N GLY A 139 17.79 5.73 -13.31
CA GLY A 139 18.47 6.72 -12.45
C GLY A 139 19.36 6.10 -11.38
N GLU A 140 19.73 6.91 -10.38
CA GLU A 140 20.56 6.46 -9.25
C GLU A 140 19.72 5.67 -8.23
N ASP A 141 20.22 4.48 -7.83
CA ASP A 141 19.57 3.64 -6.82
C ASP A 141 19.87 4.16 -5.41
N ILE A 142 18.82 4.60 -4.71
CA ILE A 142 18.89 5.14 -3.35
C ILE A 142 18.60 4.07 -2.28
N ILE A 143 18.19 2.86 -2.66
CA ILE A 143 17.93 1.76 -1.72
C ILE A 143 19.11 1.50 -0.76
N PRO A 144 20.39 1.57 -1.19
CA PRO A 144 21.53 1.43 -0.29
C PRO A 144 21.64 2.52 0.78
N GLN A 145 21.07 3.71 0.54
CA GLN A 145 21.10 4.86 1.45
C GLN A 145 19.97 4.82 2.50
N LEU A 146 18.94 4.00 2.26
CA LEU A 146 17.80 3.85 3.16
C LEU A 146 18.11 2.88 4.31
N PRO A 147 17.57 3.13 5.52
CA PRO A 147 17.76 2.24 6.67
C PRO A 147 17.09 0.89 6.45
N ASN A 148 17.49 -0.12 7.21
CA ASN A 148 16.80 -1.41 7.22
C ASN A 148 15.59 -1.34 8.15
N TYR A 149 14.48 -1.96 7.75
CA TYR A 149 13.21 -1.89 8.49
C TYR A 149 12.84 -3.23 9.11
N LYS A 150 12.21 -3.20 10.28
CA LYS A 150 11.62 -4.37 10.95
C LYS A 150 10.10 -4.25 11.00
N ALA A 151 9.43 -5.35 11.27
CA ALA A 151 8.02 -5.33 11.67
C ALA A 151 7.94 -4.90 13.15
N ASN A 152 7.87 -3.59 13.39
CA ASN A 152 7.91 -2.98 14.72
C ASN A 152 6.94 -1.80 14.85
N GLU A 153 7.02 -1.07 15.96
CA GLU A 153 6.10 -0.02 16.38
C GLU A 153 5.96 1.10 15.34
N PRO A 154 7.03 1.68 14.75
CA PRO A 154 6.87 2.70 13.71
C PRO A 154 6.06 2.25 12.49
N LEU A 155 6.24 1.00 12.04
CA LEU A 155 5.46 0.44 10.95
C LEU A 155 4.00 0.21 11.35
N ALA A 156 3.76 -0.31 12.55
CA ALA A 156 2.40 -0.48 13.07
C ALA A 156 1.67 0.87 13.22
N ASN A 157 2.35 1.87 13.77
CA ASN A 157 1.85 3.21 13.95
C ASN A 157 1.34 3.82 12.65
N ASN A 158 2.08 3.65 11.54
CA ASN A 158 1.68 4.17 10.24
C ASN A 158 0.30 3.68 9.77
N HIS A 159 -0.08 2.44 10.11
CA HIS A 159 -1.42 1.90 9.79
C HIS A 159 -2.48 2.31 10.83
N LEU A 160 -2.10 2.48 12.09
CA LEU A 160 -3.05 2.68 13.20
C LEU A 160 -3.38 4.15 13.47
N ILE A 161 -2.41 5.06 13.38
CA ILE A 161 -2.58 6.47 13.77
C ILE A 161 -3.62 7.20 12.92
N HIS A 162 -3.79 6.79 11.66
CA HIS A 162 -4.75 7.39 10.73
C HIS A 162 -6.06 6.63 10.60
N LEU A 163 -6.18 5.45 11.22
CA LEU A 163 -7.29 4.52 10.97
C LEU A 163 -8.65 5.16 11.27
N LYS A 164 -8.76 5.87 12.39
CA LYS A 164 -9.99 6.59 12.77
C LYS A 164 -10.43 7.56 11.67
N LYS A 165 -9.53 8.45 11.26
CA LYS A 165 -9.82 9.43 10.20
C LYS A 165 -10.16 8.76 8.87
N GLN A 166 -9.50 7.65 8.53
CA GLN A 166 -9.80 6.90 7.31
C GLN A 166 -11.21 6.29 7.33
N ILE A 167 -11.64 5.75 8.46
CA ILE A 167 -13.00 5.20 8.63
C ILE A 167 -14.04 6.32 8.60
N GLU A 168 -13.79 7.44 9.29
CA GLU A 168 -14.67 8.61 9.28
C GLU A 168 -14.85 9.16 7.85
N ASN A 169 -13.74 9.36 7.13
CA ASN A 169 -13.78 9.79 5.73
C ASN A 169 -14.55 8.79 4.84
N ALA A 170 -14.35 7.48 5.02
CA ALA A 170 -15.11 6.48 4.27
C ALA A 170 -16.62 6.58 4.54
N CYS A 171 -17.02 6.81 5.80
CA CYS A 171 -18.42 7.02 6.15
C CYS A 171 -18.99 8.27 5.47
N ASP A 172 -18.25 9.37 5.48
CA ASP A 172 -18.64 10.62 4.81
C ASP A 172 -18.79 10.42 3.29
N ASP A 173 -17.82 9.76 2.65
CA ASP A 173 -17.81 9.48 1.20
C ASP A 173 -18.94 8.53 0.77
N LEU A 174 -19.43 7.67 1.68
CA LEU A 174 -20.54 6.75 1.41
C LEU A 174 -21.91 7.39 1.66
N GLN A 175 -21.99 8.44 2.46
CA GLN A 175 -23.27 9.02 2.89
C GLN A 175 -23.96 9.74 1.73
N GLY A 176 -25.09 9.19 1.28
CA GLY A 176 -25.86 9.76 0.17
C GLY A 176 -25.19 9.59 -1.20
N ASN A 177 -24.07 8.87 -1.27
CA ASN A 177 -23.41 8.57 -2.52
C ASN A 177 -24.27 7.61 -3.36
N THR A 178 -24.33 7.89 -4.65
CA THR A 178 -25.08 7.11 -5.64
C THR A 178 -24.22 6.67 -6.83
N ASP A 179 -22.96 7.11 -6.88
CA ASP A 179 -22.01 6.66 -7.89
C ASP A 179 -21.49 5.27 -7.50
N THR A 180 -21.95 4.27 -8.25
CA THR A 180 -21.63 2.88 -7.95
C THR A 180 -20.15 2.54 -8.04
N GLU A 181 -19.37 3.23 -8.88
CA GLU A 181 -17.95 2.91 -9.01
C GLU A 181 -17.16 3.55 -7.87
N ASP A 182 -17.49 4.80 -7.53
CA ASP A 182 -16.93 5.48 -6.37
C ASP A 182 -17.22 4.72 -5.06
N ILE A 183 -18.44 4.21 -4.88
CA ILE A 183 -18.80 3.37 -3.72
C ILE A 183 -17.96 2.09 -3.67
N LYS A 184 -17.75 1.41 -4.81
CA LYS A 184 -16.90 0.20 -4.85
C LYS A 184 -15.45 0.52 -4.53
N ASP A 185 -14.94 1.64 -5.03
CA ASP A 185 -13.57 2.07 -4.78
C ASP A 185 -13.35 2.42 -3.32
N CYS A 186 -14.26 3.20 -2.72
CA CYS A 186 -14.28 3.47 -1.29
C CYS A 186 -14.35 2.17 -0.46
N CYS A 187 -15.26 1.26 -0.82
CA CYS A 187 -15.41 -0.06 -0.19
C CYS A 187 -14.09 -0.86 -0.24
N LYS A 188 -13.49 -1.06 -1.41
CA LYS A 188 -12.20 -1.77 -1.55
C LYS A 188 -11.11 -1.09 -0.73
N TRP A 189 -11.05 0.24 -0.77
CA TRP A 189 -10.02 1.03 -0.11
C TRP A 189 -10.08 0.88 1.41
N ILE A 190 -11.24 1.14 2.03
CA ILE A 190 -11.35 1.11 3.49
C ILE A 190 -11.19 -0.30 4.05
N MET A 191 -11.70 -1.33 3.37
CA MET A 191 -11.56 -2.72 3.80
C MET A 191 -10.09 -3.18 3.75
N LYS A 192 -9.32 -2.78 2.73
CA LYS A 192 -7.86 -3.01 2.67
C LYS A 192 -7.15 -2.36 3.86
N ASN A 193 -7.54 -1.14 4.24
CA ASN A 193 -6.93 -0.43 5.36
C ASN A 193 -7.27 -1.10 6.70
N ILE A 194 -8.53 -1.50 6.92
CA ILE A 194 -8.96 -2.25 8.11
C ILE A 194 -8.16 -3.56 8.26
N ILE A 195 -8.00 -4.34 7.20
CA ILE A 195 -7.25 -5.61 7.23
C ILE A 195 -5.77 -5.37 7.60
N ARG A 196 -5.15 -4.35 7.01
CA ARG A 196 -3.74 -3.99 7.29
C ARG A 196 -3.56 -3.43 8.70
N ALA A 197 -4.53 -2.66 9.19
CA ALA A 197 -4.56 -2.22 10.58
C ALA A 197 -4.72 -3.40 11.54
N GLY A 198 -5.52 -4.42 11.19
CA GLY A 198 -5.65 -5.65 11.96
C GLY A 198 -4.32 -6.37 12.13
N LEU A 199 -3.53 -6.49 11.06
CA LEU A 199 -2.16 -6.98 11.15
C LEU A 199 -1.30 -6.08 12.05
N ALA A 200 -1.40 -4.75 11.90
CA ALA A 200 -0.61 -3.79 12.66
C ALA A 200 -0.82 -3.89 14.19
N LEU A 201 -2.04 -4.21 14.65
CA LEU A 201 -2.33 -4.44 16.08
C LEU A 201 -1.48 -5.55 16.70
N ILE A 202 -1.02 -6.52 15.91
CA ILE A 202 -0.27 -7.69 16.39
C ILE A 202 1.19 -7.71 15.91
N ILE A 203 1.65 -6.70 15.17
CA ILE A 203 3.02 -6.60 14.66
C ILE A 203 4.05 -6.71 15.78
N THR A 204 3.84 -6.05 16.92
CA THR A 204 4.79 -6.06 18.04
C THR A 204 4.92 -7.42 18.71
N LYS A 205 3.87 -8.26 18.62
CA LYS A 205 3.84 -9.63 19.16
C LYS A 205 4.44 -10.65 18.20
N GLU A 206 3.99 -10.64 16.95
CA GLU A 206 4.38 -11.65 15.95
C GLU A 206 5.69 -11.29 15.23
N LYS A 207 6.08 -10.00 15.18
CA LYS A 207 7.27 -9.50 14.49
C LYS A 207 7.35 -9.90 13.01
N VAL A 208 6.19 -10.05 12.37
CA VAL A 208 6.05 -10.33 10.94
C VAL A 208 5.22 -9.25 10.27
N TYR A 209 5.38 -9.13 8.95
CA TYR A 209 4.63 -8.20 8.16
C TYR A 209 4.23 -8.81 6.82
N THR A 210 3.16 -8.28 6.24
CA THR A 210 2.77 -8.53 4.85
C THR A 210 1.95 -7.36 4.34
N ARG A 211 1.95 -7.18 3.03
CA ARG A 211 1.01 -6.29 2.32
C ARG A 211 -0.19 -7.06 1.74
N ASP A 212 -0.11 -8.39 1.73
CA ASP A 212 -1.11 -9.29 1.18
C ASP A 212 -2.23 -9.53 2.20
N LEU A 213 -3.47 -9.50 1.73
CA LEU A 213 -4.63 -9.40 2.62
C LEU A 213 -4.98 -10.72 3.31
N TYR A 214 -4.83 -11.86 2.62
CA TYR A 214 -5.17 -13.16 3.20
C TYR A 214 -4.26 -13.52 4.39
N PRO A 215 -2.92 -13.45 4.30
CA PRO A 215 -2.07 -13.73 5.46
C PRO A 215 -2.29 -12.72 6.60
N ALA A 216 -2.57 -11.45 6.29
CA ALA A 216 -2.92 -10.44 7.29
C ALA A 216 -4.21 -10.81 8.05
N TYR A 217 -5.27 -11.18 7.33
CA TYR A 217 -6.53 -11.68 7.90
C TYR A 217 -6.29 -12.91 8.80
N LYS A 218 -5.60 -13.93 8.29
CA LYS A 218 -5.36 -15.18 9.04
C LYS A 218 -4.59 -14.93 10.33
N LEU A 219 -3.61 -14.04 10.29
CA LEU A 219 -2.82 -13.72 11.48
C LEU A 219 -3.62 -12.90 12.50
N PHE A 220 -4.44 -11.95 12.04
CA PHE A 220 -5.38 -11.24 12.90
C PHE A 220 -6.35 -12.21 13.59
N SER A 221 -6.99 -13.12 12.85
CA SER A 221 -7.98 -14.06 13.39
C SER A 221 -7.41 -15.05 14.40
N LYS A 222 -6.09 -15.32 14.36
CA LYS A 222 -5.42 -16.13 15.40
C LYS A 222 -5.43 -15.42 16.77
N HIS A 223 -5.35 -14.10 16.79
CA HIS A 223 -5.30 -13.29 18.02
C HIS A 223 -6.66 -12.77 18.46
N PHE A 224 -7.60 -12.60 17.53
CA PHE A 224 -8.96 -12.12 17.77
C PHE A 224 -9.99 -13.08 17.12
N PRO A 225 -10.08 -14.34 17.60
CA PRO A 225 -10.97 -15.34 17.02
C PRO A 225 -12.45 -14.92 17.06
N GLU A 226 -12.85 -14.14 18.06
CA GLU A 226 -14.20 -13.58 18.19
C GLU A 226 -14.55 -12.55 17.12
N LYS A 227 -13.53 -11.97 16.45
CA LYS A 227 -13.64 -11.02 15.34
C LYS A 227 -13.29 -11.62 13.98
N GLU A 228 -13.09 -12.93 13.88
CA GLU A 228 -12.74 -13.60 12.63
C GLU A 228 -13.80 -13.35 11.54
N ASN A 229 -15.09 -13.48 11.87
CA ASN A 229 -16.17 -13.31 10.90
C ASN A 229 -16.22 -11.88 10.32
N ASP A 230 -16.02 -10.87 11.17
CA ASP A 230 -16.01 -9.47 10.74
C ASP A 230 -14.81 -9.19 9.81
N MET A 231 -13.61 -9.67 10.18
CA MET A 231 -12.42 -9.50 9.35
C MET A 231 -12.51 -10.29 8.04
N LYS A 232 -13.12 -11.49 8.06
CA LYS A 232 -13.39 -12.26 6.85
C LYS A 232 -14.35 -11.50 5.93
N LYS A 233 -15.38 -10.87 6.48
CA LYS A 233 -16.33 -10.03 5.72
C LYS A 233 -15.63 -8.83 5.07
N ALA A 234 -14.68 -8.18 5.76
CA ALA A 234 -13.84 -7.16 5.14
C ALA A 234 -13.05 -7.71 3.94
N LEU A 235 -12.46 -8.90 4.06
CA LEU A 235 -11.75 -9.55 2.96
C LEU A 235 -12.67 -9.90 1.78
N GLU A 236 -13.89 -10.36 2.05
CA GLU A 236 -14.91 -10.61 1.03
C GLU A 236 -15.29 -9.32 0.29
N TYR A 237 -15.44 -8.20 1.00
CA TYR A 237 -15.73 -6.89 0.40
C TYR A 237 -14.58 -6.32 -0.43
N VAL A 238 -13.34 -6.72 -0.19
CA VAL A 238 -12.25 -6.39 -1.13
C VAL A 238 -12.37 -7.18 -2.45
N ILE A 239 -12.74 -8.46 -2.37
CA ILE A 239 -12.83 -9.36 -3.53
C ILE A 239 -14.08 -9.09 -4.35
N THR A 240 -15.20 -8.81 -3.69
CA THR A 240 -16.50 -8.52 -4.31
C THR A 240 -17.11 -7.33 -3.59
N PRO A 241 -16.70 -6.09 -3.95
CA PRO A 241 -17.19 -4.89 -3.29
C PRO A 241 -18.70 -4.76 -3.47
N ILE A 242 -19.37 -4.42 -2.38
CA ILE A 242 -20.79 -4.13 -2.36
C ILE A 242 -21.05 -2.65 -2.62
N ILE A 243 -22.23 -2.34 -3.14
CA ILE A 243 -22.69 -0.97 -3.42
C ILE A 243 -23.77 -0.49 -2.45
N ASP A 244 -24.23 -1.35 -1.53
CA ASP A 244 -25.21 -0.96 -0.52
C ASP A 244 -24.52 -0.15 0.59
N THR A 245 -24.64 1.17 0.49
CA THR A 245 -24.04 2.12 1.43
C THR A 245 -24.56 1.96 2.85
N LYS A 246 -25.82 1.52 3.05
CA LYS A 246 -26.35 1.29 4.41
C LYS A 246 -25.65 0.13 5.09
N THR A 247 -25.44 -0.96 4.34
CA THR A 247 -24.69 -2.13 4.83
C THR A 247 -23.23 -1.77 5.12
N LEU A 248 -22.58 -0.98 4.25
CA LEU A 248 -21.21 -0.51 4.48
C LEU A 248 -21.11 0.38 5.72
N LEU A 249 -22.01 1.36 5.87
CA LEU A 249 -22.04 2.26 7.02
C LEU A 249 -22.28 1.50 8.33
N SER A 250 -23.20 0.53 8.36
CA SER A 250 -23.40 -0.33 9.54
C SER A 250 -22.13 -1.12 9.88
N PHE A 251 -21.46 -1.71 8.88
CA PHE A 251 -20.20 -2.43 9.10
C PHE A 251 -19.10 -1.53 9.66
N LEU A 252 -18.93 -0.32 9.12
CA LEU A 252 -17.93 0.64 9.59
C LEU A 252 -18.25 1.19 10.99
N ASN A 253 -19.53 1.47 11.28
CA ASN A 253 -19.95 1.95 12.59
C ASN A 253 -19.86 0.88 13.69
N GLU A 254 -19.90 -0.41 13.34
CA GLU A 254 -19.78 -1.51 14.29
C GLU A 254 -18.34 -2.05 14.37
N PHE A 255 -17.89 -2.76 13.33
CA PHE A 255 -16.57 -3.37 13.31
C PHE A 255 -15.46 -2.33 13.15
N GLY A 256 -15.68 -1.29 12.33
CA GLY A 256 -14.74 -0.19 12.21
C GLY A 256 -14.55 0.55 13.53
N GLN A 257 -15.62 0.78 14.31
CA GLN A 257 -15.50 1.36 15.65
C GLN A 257 -14.68 0.48 16.60
N TRP A 258 -14.93 -0.84 16.61
CA TRP A 258 -14.11 -1.77 17.40
C TRP A 258 -12.62 -1.71 17.00
N MET A 259 -12.32 -1.64 15.69
CA MET A 259 -10.95 -1.47 15.19
C MET A 259 -10.31 -0.16 15.66
N ILE A 260 -11.09 0.94 15.71
CA ILE A 260 -10.63 2.24 16.23
C ILE A 260 -10.29 2.14 17.71
N ASP A 261 -11.12 1.47 18.50
CA ASP A 261 -10.90 1.30 19.94
C ASP A 261 -9.61 0.50 20.20
N GLN A 262 -9.40 -0.60 19.48
CA GLN A 262 -8.17 -1.38 19.56
C GLN A 262 -6.93 -0.59 19.10
N ALA A 263 -7.06 0.20 18.03
CA ALA A 263 -5.99 1.09 17.60
C ALA A 263 -5.68 2.14 18.68
N ASN A 264 -6.69 2.68 19.35
CA ASN A 264 -6.51 3.66 20.42
C ASN A 264 -5.80 3.08 21.64
N GLU A 265 -6.15 1.85 22.05
CA GLU A 265 -5.46 1.11 23.12
C GLU A 265 -4.00 0.87 22.75
N TRP A 266 -3.73 0.39 21.53
CA TRP A 266 -2.38 0.20 21.02
C TRP A 266 -1.58 1.51 21.06
N LEU A 267 -2.15 2.59 20.54
CA LEU A 267 -1.50 3.89 20.49
C LEU A 267 -1.30 4.45 21.90
N GLN A 268 -2.19 4.23 22.87
CA GLN A 268 -1.97 4.67 24.26
C GLN A 268 -0.71 4.05 24.88
N PHE A 269 -0.42 2.80 24.54
CA PHE A 269 0.76 2.10 25.05
C PHE A 269 2.04 2.43 24.27
N TYR A 270 2.00 2.40 22.93
CA TYR A 270 3.19 2.51 22.08
C TYR A 270 3.45 3.91 21.52
N ASN A 271 2.44 4.79 21.47
CA ASN A 271 2.54 6.16 20.95
C ASN A 271 1.58 7.13 21.68
N PRO A 272 1.78 7.35 23.00
CA PRO A 272 0.86 8.16 23.82
C PRO A 272 0.76 9.61 23.36
N ASN A 273 1.83 10.14 22.74
CA ASN A 273 1.89 11.50 22.21
C ASN A 273 1.20 11.64 20.84
N ARG A 274 0.71 10.54 20.25
CA ARG A 274 0.05 10.50 18.93
C ARG A 274 0.92 11.11 17.83
N GLU A 275 2.22 10.80 17.85
CA GLU A 275 3.16 11.18 16.78
C GLU A 275 2.72 10.55 15.45
N LEU A 276 2.52 11.36 14.42
CA LEU A 276 2.10 10.87 13.10
C LEU A 276 3.14 9.94 12.48
N SER A 277 4.42 10.28 12.65
CA SER A 277 5.56 9.47 12.23
C SER A 277 6.49 9.26 13.42
N MET A 278 6.65 8.01 13.86
CA MET A 278 7.59 7.66 14.92
C MET A 278 9.03 7.69 14.41
N LYS A 279 9.98 7.94 15.30
CA LYS A 279 11.42 7.82 15.00
C LYS A 279 11.80 6.37 14.70
N ILE A 280 12.79 6.18 13.83
CA ILE A 280 13.32 4.87 13.40
C ILE A 280 14.70 4.57 14.00
#